data_AF-A0A929RP18-F1
#
_entry.id   AF-A0A929RP18-F1
#
_cell.length_a   1.000
_cell.length_b   1.000
_cell.length_c   1.000
_cell.angle_alpha   90.00
_cell.angle_beta   90.00
_cell.angle_gamma   90.00
#
_symmetry.space_group_name_H-M   'P 1'
#
loop_
_entity.id
_entity.type
_entity.pdbx_description
1 polymer ?
#
loop_
_entity_poly.entity_id
_entity_poly.type
_entity_poly.pdbx_seq_one_letter_code
_entity_poly.pdbx_strand_id
1 'polypeptide(L)'
;MGSIADLLGDQLRAGLAQLVDPAPDGDAVSPAQASSIDAMGESATAEERAREAAMEAVLDESGIDPADARAELTLRRDLDMDDVALYAVVARVEREAKVGFSDAQIEGWQTLGDLLGAVANGACHD
;
A
#
# COMPACT_ATOMS: atom_id res chain seq x y z
N MET A 1 9.86 -11.69 48.76
CA MET A 1 10.39 -11.63 47.39
C MET A 1 9.21 -11.92 46.47
N GLY A 2 8.63 -10.90 45.84
CA GLY A 2 7.49 -11.06 44.93
C GLY A 2 7.95 -11.71 43.63
N SER A 3 7.19 -12.68 43.13
CA SER A 3 7.48 -13.39 41.88
C SER A 3 7.11 -12.52 40.68
N ILE A 4 7.82 -12.64 39.57
CA ILE A 4 7.58 -11.88 38.32
C ILE A 4 6.11 -11.98 37.86
N ALA A 5 5.44 -13.10 38.17
CA ALA A 5 4.03 -13.31 37.92
C ALA A 5 3.09 -12.32 38.66
N ASP A 6 3.46 -11.86 39.86
CA ASP A 6 2.68 -10.92 40.66
C ASP A 6 2.76 -9.49 40.06
N LEU A 7 3.96 -9.10 39.63
CA LEU A 7 4.22 -7.82 38.96
C LEU A 7 3.51 -7.71 37.59
N LEU A 8 3.40 -8.82 36.86
CA LEU A 8 2.67 -8.86 35.59
C LEU A 8 1.15 -8.78 35.81
N GLY A 9 0.64 -9.44 36.85
CA GLY A 9 -0.79 -9.41 37.18
C GLY A 9 -1.29 -8.01 37.55
N ASP A 10 -0.49 -7.26 38.30
CA ASP A 10 -0.84 -5.91 38.75
C ASP A 10 -0.84 -4.90 37.58
N GLN A 11 0.14 -5.00 36.67
CA GLN A 11 0.22 -4.17 35.46
C GLN A 11 -0.96 -4.42 34.50
N LEU A 12 -1.35 -5.70 34.32
CA LEU A 12 -2.49 -6.05 33.46
C LEU A 12 -3.81 -5.54 34.06
N ARG A 13 -3.97 -5.65 35.38
CA ARG A 13 -5.15 -5.17 36.11
C ARG A 13 -5.26 -3.64 36.09
N ALA A 14 -4.16 -2.93 36.25
CA ALA A 14 -4.11 -1.48 36.14
C ALA A 14 -4.38 -0.98 34.71
N GLY A 15 -3.91 -1.71 33.69
CA GLY A 15 -4.21 -1.41 32.28
C GLY A 15 -5.70 -1.59 31.94
N LEU A 16 -6.31 -2.69 32.40
CA LEU A 16 -7.74 -2.94 32.19
C LEU A 16 -8.66 -1.94 32.91
N ALA A 17 -8.26 -1.44 34.08
CA ALA A 17 -9.03 -0.42 34.80
C ALA A 17 -9.07 0.94 34.07
N GLN A 18 -8.08 1.25 33.22
CA GLN A 18 -8.08 2.45 32.38
C GLN A 18 -9.00 2.33 31.15
N LEU A 19 -9.36 1.10 30.76
CA LEU A 19 -10.29 0.81 29.66
C LEU A 19 -11.76 0.77 30.11
N VAL A 20 -12.02 0.82 31.43
CA VAL A 20 -13.38 0.89 31.98
C VAL A 20 -13.68 2.34 32.34
N ASP A 21 -14.26 3.03 31.36
CA ASP A 21 -14.72 4.41 31.36
C ASP A 21 -15.63 4.76 32.56
N PRO A 22 -15.44 5.92 33.19
CA PRO A 22 -16.54 6.70 33.73
C PRO A 22 -16.72 7.98 32.93
N ALA A 23 -17.74 8.03 32.07
CA ALA A 23 -18.24 9.26 31.49
C ALA A 23 -18.52 10.30 32.57
N PRO A 24 -18.18 11.57 32.32
CA PRO A 24 -19.28 12.53 32.24
C PRO A 24 -19.14 13.55 31.09
N ASP A 25 -20.31 13.81 30.52
CA ASP A 25 -20.82 15.00 29.84
C ASP A 25 -19.85 16.07 29.31
N GLY A 26 -20.00 16.36 28.01
CA GLY A 26 -19.96 17.74 27.49
C GLY A 26 -18.67 18.16 26.80
N ASP A 27 -18.52 17.81 25.53
CA ASP A 27 -18.46 18.74 24.38
C ASP A 27 -18.01 17.93 23.17
N ALA A 28 -18.76 18.04 22.07
CA ALA A 28 -18.67 17.16 20.92
C ALA A 28 -17.32 17.31 20.17
N VAL A 29 -16.30 16.55 20.59
CA VAL A 29 -15.22 16.19 19.68
C VAL A 29 -15.77 15.13 18.75
N SER A 30 -16.24 15.57 17.59
CA SER A 30 -16.66 14.67 16.51
C SER A 30 -15.57 13.61 16.26
N PRO A 31 -15.89 12.31 16.27
CA PRO A 31 -14.94 11.25 15.91
C PRO A 31 -14.52 11.27 14.42
N ALA A 32 -14.92 12.30 13.66
CA ALA A 32 -14.65 12.42 12.22
C ALA A 32 -13.19 12.79 11.88
N GLN A 33 -12.37 13.21 12.85
CA GLN A 33 -10.98 13.64 12.59
C GLN A 33 -9.92 12.55 12.83
N ALA A 34 -10.26 11.45 13.50
CA ALA A 34 -9.36 10.31 13.64
C ALA A 34 -9.29 9.47 12.35
N SER A 35 -10.41 9.33 11.62
CA SER A 35 -10.44 8.60 10.35
C SER A 35 -9.64 9.26 9.25
N SER A 36 -9.43 10.58 9.25
CA SER A 36 -8.68 11.24 8.17
C SER A 36 -7.17 11.08 8.27
N ILE A 37 -6.62 10.85 9.47
CA ILE A 37 -5.17 10.64 9.64
C ILE A 37 -4.81 9.17 9.35
N ASP A 38 -5.68 8.24 9.77
CA ASP A 38 -5.54 6.81 9.53
C ASP A 38 -5.77 6.47 8.04
N ALA A 39 -6.84 7.00 7.42
CA ALA A 39 -7.10 6.79 5.99
C ALA A 39 -5.98 7.35 5.10
N MET A 40 -5.42 8.50 5.44
CA MET A 40 -4.32 9.10 4.66
C MET A 40 -3.00 8.33 4.84
N GLY A 41 -2.80 7.68 5.99
CA GLY A 41 -1.70 6.73 6.22
C GLY A 41 -1.92 5.37 5.55
N GLU A 42 -3.14 4.83 5.59
CA GLU A 42 -3.52 3.59 4.94
C GLU A 42 -3.44 3.70 3.42
N SER A 43 -3.96 4.77 2.82
CA SER A 43 -3.83 5.03 1.37
C SER A 43 -2.36 5.21 0.96
N ALA A 44 -1.54 5.90 1.75
CA ALA A 44 -0.11 6.01 1.49
C ALA A 44 0.60 4.64 1.56
N THR A 45 0.18 3.75 2.47
CA THR A 45 0.71 2.37 2.53
C THR A 45 0.19 1.46 1.42
N ALA A 46 -1.03 1.70 0.92
CA ALA A 46 -1.59 0.98 -0.22
C ALA A 46 -0.89 1.39 -1.52
N GLU A 47 -0.66 2.69 -1.72
CA GLU A 47 0.11 3.24 -2.84
C GLU A 47 1.53 2.66 -2.87
N GLU A 48 2.23 2.68 -1.73
CA GLU A 48 3.59 2.16 -1.64
C GLU A 48 3.63 0.65 -1.90
N ARG A 49 2.71 -0.13 -1.33
CA ARG A 49 2.62 -1.57 -1.59
C ARG A 49 2.31 -1.87 -3.05
N ALA A 50 1.45 -1.07 -3.68
CA ALA A 50 1.12 -1.22 -5.10
C ALA A 50 2.32 -0.90 -6.00
N ARG A 51 3.07 0.16 -5.68
CA ARG A 51 4.33 0.48 -6.35
C ARG A 51 5.39 -0.60 -6.18
N GLU A 52 5.54 -1.12 -4.96
CA GLU A 52 6.48 -2.20 -4.66
C GLU A 52 6.15 -3.46 -5.47
N ALA A 53 4.89 -3.90 -5.45
CA ALA A 53 4.42 -5.04 -6.23
C ALA A 53 4.61 -4.85 -7.74
N ALA A 54 4.35 -3.63 -8.24
CA ALA A 54 4.58 -3.29 -9.64
C ALA A 54 6.07 -3.30 -10.01
N MET A 55 6.93 -2.75 -9.15
CA MET A 55 8.38 -2.75 -9.35
C MET A 55 8.92 -4.18 -9.34
N GLU A 56 8.51 -5.00 -8.38
CA GLU A 56 8.93 -6.41 -8.30
C GLU A 56 8.53 -7.18 -9.56
N ALA A 57 7.29 -7.01 -10.01
CA ALA A 57 6.79 -7.65 -11.23
C ALA A 57 7.57 -7.21 -12.48
N VAL A 58 7.87 -5.92 -12.63
CA VAL A 58 8.66 -5.40 -13.75
C VAL A 58 10.08 -5.97 -13.74
N LEU A 59 10.71 -6.04 -12.57
CA LEU A 59 12.08 -6.59 -12.46
C LEU A 59 12.13 -8.09 -12.78
N ASP A 60 11.11 -8.85 -12.38
CA ASP A 60 11.00 -10.28 -12.69
C ASP A 60 10.86 -10.53 -14.19
N GLU A 61 10.02 -9.74 -14.87
CA GLU A 61 9.76 -9.89 -16.32
C GLU A 61 10.87 -9.32 -17.20
N SER A 62 11.45 -8.18 -16.85
CA SER A 62 12.49 -7.52 -17.65
C SER A 62 13.91 -8.00 -17.35
N GLY A 63 14.13 -8.60 -16.17
CA GLY A 63 15.44 -9.09 -15.74
C GLY A 63 16.51 -8.00 -15.51
N ILE A 64 16.11 -6.72 -15.44
CA ILE A 64 17.03 -5.61 -15.17
C ILE A 64 17.38 -5.51 -13.68
N ASP A 65 18.50 -4.86 -13.35
CA ASP A 65 18.84 -4.57 -11.97
C ASP A 65 17.94 -3.44 -11.42
N PRO A 66 17.48 -3.50 -10.16
CA PRO A 66 16.73 -2.41 -9.53
C PRO A 66 17.48 -1.07 -9.55
N ALA A 67 18.82 -1.09 -9.53
CA ALA A 67 19.63 0.13 -9.63
C ALA A 67 19.50 0.81 -11.00
N ASP A 68 19.12 0.07 -12.05
CA ASP A 68 18.96 0.58 -13.41
C ASP A 68 17.49 0.90 -13.76
N ALA A 69 16.53 0.49 -12.93
CA ALA A 69 15.12 0.83 -13.11
C ALA A 69 14.90 2.35 -13.01
N ARG A 70 14.58 2.99 -14.14
CA ARG A 70 14.29 4.43 -14.23
C ARG A 70 12.90 4.64 -14.83
N ALA A 71 12.18 5.64 -14.33
CA ALA A 71 10.81 5.94 -14.76
C ALA A 71 10.70 6.26 -16.26
N GLU A 72 11.76 6.77 -16.88
CA GLU A 72 11.83 7.12 -18.30
C GLU A 72 12.05 5.93 -19.24
N LEU A 73 12.36 4.74 -18.70
CA LEU A 73 12.53 3.52 -19.51
C LEU A 73 11.22 3.17 -20.21
N THR A 74 11.32 2.93 -21.51
CA THR A 74 10.16 2.54 -22.32
C THR A 74 9.83 1.06 -22.10
N LEU A 75 8.54 0.76 -21.90
CA LEU A 75 8.08 -0.61 -21.60
C LEU A 75 8.47 -1.58 -22.73
N ARG A 76 8.19 -1.21 -23.98
CA ARG A 76 8.38 -2.10 -25.13
C ARG A 76 9.80 -2.17 -25.68
N ARG A 77 10.65 -1.18 -25.41
CA ARG A 77 11.97 -1.08 -26.06
C ARG A 77 13.11 -1.21 -25.07
N ASP A 78 13.06 -0.53 -23.94
CA ASP A 78 14.14 -0.59 -22.96
C ASP A 78 13.96 -1.78 -22.00
N LEU A 79 12.71 -2.08 -21.63
CA LEU A 79 12.35 -3.21 -20.77
C LEU A 79 11.97 -4.49 -21.52
N ASP A 80 11.94 -4.44 -22.86
CA ASP A 80 11.57 -5.55 -23.76
C ASP A 80 10.24 -6.23 -23.38
N MET A 81 9.31 -5.49 -22.76
CA MET A 81 8.00 -6.04 -22.38
C MET A 81 7.09 -6.10 -23.59
N ASP A 82 6.91 -7.32 -24.10
CA ASP A 82 5.80 -7.66 -24.98
C ASP A 82 4.45 -7.51 -24.26
N ASP A 83 3.36 -7.49 -25.02
CA ASP A 83 2.02 -7.33 -24.45
C ASP A 83 1.70 -8.43 -23.42
N VAL A 84 2.19 -9.66 -23.61
CA VAL A 84 2.00 -10.76 -22.64
C VAL A 84 2.68 -10.46 -21.31
N ALA A 85 3.94 -9.97 -21.33
CA ALA A 85 4.68 -9.60 -20.13
C ALA A 85 4.01 -8.41 -19.43
N LEU A 86 3.55 -7.42 -20.20
CA LEU A 86 2.82 -6.27 -19.66
C LEU A 86 1.53 -6.70 -18.92
N TYR A 87 0.71 -7.58 -19.52
CA TYR A 87 -0.49 -8.09 -18.87
C TYR A 87 -0.19 -9.01 -17.67
N ALA A 88 0.96 -9.71 -17.65
CA ALA A 88 1.40 -10.48 -16.49
C ALA A 88 1.73 -9.57 -15.29
N VAL A 89 2.46 -8.47 -15.54
CA VAL A 89 2.73 -7.42 -14.55
C VAL A 89 1.42 -6.84 -14.03
N VAL A 90 0.51 -6.45 -14.93
CA VAL A 90 -0.79 -5.87 -14.55
C VAL A 90 -1.59 -6.84 -13.68
N ALA A 91 -1.75 -8.09 -14.10
CA ALA A 91 -2.52 -9.08 -13.34
C ALA A 91 -1.95 -9.33 -11.94
N ARG A 92 -0.62 -9.24 -11.79
CA ARG A 92 0.05 -9.32 -10.49
C ARG A 92 -0.29 -8.11 -9.61
N VAL A 93 -0.19 -6.91 -10.17
CA VAL A 93 -0.52 -5.68 -9.45
C VAL A 93 -1.99 -5.63 -9.06
N GLU A 94 -2.92 -5.94 -9.96
CA GLU A 94 -4.36 -5.96 -9.67
C GLU A 94 -4.68 -6.95 -8.54
N ARG A 95 -4.03 -8.11 -8.52
CA ARG A 95 -4.21 -9.11 -7.45
C ARG A 95 -3.74 -8.59 -6.09
N GLU A 96 -2.59 -7.92 -6.06
CA GLU A 96 -1.89 -7.52 -4.83
C GLU A 96 -2.43 -6.19 -4.27
N ALA A 97 -2.69 -5.22 -5.14
CA ALA A 97 -3.21 -3.90 -4.79
C ALA A 97 -4.75 -3.80 -4.83
N LYS A 98 -5.45 -4.85 -5.29
CA LYS A 98 -6.93 -4.87 -5.44
C LYS A 98 -7.50 -3.78 -6.37
N VAL A 99 -6.67 -3.27 -7.27
CA VAL A 99 -7.03 -2.29 -8.30
C VAL A 99 -7.43 -2.98 -9.59
N GLY A 100 -8.08 -2.26 -10.50
CA GLY A 100 -8.37 -2.73 -11.86
C GLY A 100 -8.00 -1.69 -12.90
N PHE A 101 -7.40 -2.13 -14.00
CA PHE A 101 -7.05 -1.30 -15.15
C PHE A 101 -7.80 -1.74 -16.39
N SER A 102 -8.27 -0.78 -17.18
CA SER A 102 -8.86 -1.09 -18.48
C SER A 102 -7.78 -1.32 -19.54
N ASP A 103 -8.07 -2.16 -20.54
CA ASP A 103 -7.17 -2.40 -21.67
C ASP A 103 -6.69 -1.09 -22.33
N ALA A 104 -7.59 -0.10 -22.47
CA ALA A 104 -7.27 1.20 -23.04
C ALA A 104 -6.25 2.00 -22.18
N GLN A 105 -6.25 1.84 -20.86
CA GLN A 105 -5.24 2.44 -19.98
C GLN A 105 -3.90 1.73 -20.16
N ILE A 106 -3.92 0.39 -20.18
CA ILE A 106 -2.71 -0.45 -20.30
C ILE A 106 -2.02 -0.19 -21.64
N GLU A 107 -2.78 -0.15 -22.74
CA GLU A 107 -2.28 0.17 -24.09
C GLU A 107 -1.72 1.60 -24.20
N GLY A 108 -2.17 2.51 -23.32
CA GLY A 108 -1.73 3.89 -23.28
C GLY A 108 -0.38 4.10 -22.57
N TRP A 109 0.10 3.12 -21.80
CA TRP A 109 1.36 3.25 -21.06
C TRP A 109 2.56 3.08 -21.99
N GLN A 110 3.50 4.03 -21.91
CA GLN A 110 4.70 4.03 -22.74
C GLN A 110 5.96 3.78 -21.92
N THR A 111 5.97 4.28 -20.69
CA THR A 111 7.13 4.26 -19.80
C THR A 111 6.83 3.56 -18.49
N LEU A 112 7.89 3.14 -17.80
CA LEU A 112 7.81 2.60 -16.44
C LEU A 112 7.14 3.61 -15.47
N GLY A 113 7.37 4.91 -15.68
CA GLY A 113 6.73 5.97 -14.92
C GLY A 113 5.21 6.04 -15.13
N ASP A 114 4.73 5.81 -16.36
CA ASP A 114 3.28 5.77 -16.64
C ASP A 114 2.61 4.62 -15.88
N LEU A 115 3.24 3.44 -15.89
CA LEU A 115 2.77 2.26 -15.17
C LEU A 115 2.74 2.52 -13.66
N LEU A 116 3.86 2.92 -13.05
CA LEU A 116 3.94 3.13 -11.60
C LEU A 116 3.04 4.29 -11.15
N GLY A 117 2.86 5.31 -11.98
CA GLY A 117 1.94 6.42 -11.74
C GLY A 117 0.48 5.98 -11.78
N ALA A 118 0.09 5.19 -12.77
CA ALA A 118 -1.25 4.64 -12.87
C ALA A 118 -1.58 3.69 -11.72
N VAL A 119 -0.62 2.85 -11.32
CA VAL A 119 -0.76 1.91 -10.21
C VAL A 119 -0.95 2.64 -8.88
N ALA A 120 -0.10 3.62 -8.59
CA ALA A 120 -0.22 4.46 -7.42
C ALA A 120 -1.58 5.18 -7.37
N ASN A 121 -2.01 5.78 -8.48
CA ASN A 121 -3.28 6.49 -8.54
C ASN A 121 -4.49 5.57 -8.42
N GLY A 122 -4.41 4.34 -8.93
CA GLY A 122 -5.46 3.32 -8.77
C GLY A 122 -5.62 2.87 -7.33
N ALA A 123 -4.52 2.71 -6.59
CA ALA A 123 -4.52 2.26 -5.20
C ALA A 123 -5.03 3.32 -4.21
N CYS A 124 -4.92 4.61 -4.57
CA CYS A 124 -5.41 5.72 -3.75
C CYS A 124 -6.93 5.96 -3.85
N HIS A 125 -7.66 5.30 -4.76
CA HIS A 125 -9.08 5.57 -5.04
C HIS A 125 -10.06 4.53 -4.47
N ASP A 126 -9.66 3.75 -3.46
CA ASP A 126 -10.58 2.86 -2.71
C ASP A 126 -11.35 3.63 -1.62
#